data_AF-A0A8X6FK93-F1
#
_entry.id   AF-A0A8X6FK93-F1
#
_cell.length_a   1.000
_cell.length_b   1.000
_cell.length_c   1.000
_cell.angle_alpha   90.00
_cell.angle_beta   90.00
_cell.angle_gamma   90.00
#
_symmetry.space_group_name_H-M   'P 1'
#
loop_
_entity.id
_entity.type
_entity.pdbx_description
1 polymer ?
#
loop_
_entity_poly.entity_id
_entity_poly.type
_entity_poly.pdbx_seq_one_letter_code
_entity_poly.pdbx_strand_id
1 'polypeptide(L)'
;MSPPTTILTEFFTLCRIDTFARTLLYSEVPTYFTLNKSNLRNFKRHKQGRAVQGHLHLYSPDALGRLYTVDPNNTECFYLRLLLINVRGPTSFQELKTVNGHVCATFREACQKLNLLENDAHWDISLADASNTAQPQQIRTLFSFKLTTCFLANSKDLWEKYKDYMSEVILHRMRRINSNPNIQFTSNI
;
A
#
# COMPACT_ATOMS: atom_id res chain seq x y z
N MET A 1 17.48 8.44 21.84
CA MET A 1 16.49 7.50 22.40
C MET A 1 16.17 6.47 21.33
N SER A 2 16.22 5.17 21.63
CA SER A 2 15.75 4.16 20.66
C SER A 2 14.23 4.29 20.49
N PRO A 3 13.68 4.19 19.28
CA PRO A 3 12.24 4.18 19.08
C PRO A 3 11.60 3.04 19.91
N PRO A 4 10.33 3.21 20.32
CA PRO A 4 9.61 2.19 21.09
C PRO A 4 9.53 0.89 20.30
N THR A 5 9.65 -0.24 21.02
CA THR A 5 9.57 -1.57 20.42
C THR A 5 8.14 -1.80 19.92
N THR A 6 7.98 -2.07 18.63
CA THR A 6 6.73 -2.43 17.98
C THR A 6 6.73 -3.90 17.57
N ILE A 7 5.55 -4.47 17.31
CA ILE A 7 5.41 -5.84 16.78
C ILE A 7 6.21 -6.00 15.47
N LEU A 8 6.18 -4.97 14.62
CA LEU A 8 6.88 -5.00 13.34
C LEU A 8 8.41 -4.97 13.51
N THR A 9 8.93 -4.16 14.43
CA THR A 9 10.38 -4.15 14.72
C THR A 9 10.85 -5.46 15.35
N GLU A 10 10.00 -6.12 16.16
CA GLU A 10 10.31 -7.46 16.66
C GLU A 10 10.26 -8.53 15.57
N PHE A 11 9.37 -8.39 14.58
CA PHE A 11 9.36 -9.27 13.42
C PHE A 11 10.67 -9.17 12.64
N PHE A 12 11.18 -7.95 12.42
CA PHE A 12 12.49 -7.77 11.80
C PHE A 12 13.60 -8.42 12.61
N THR A 13 13.57 -8.29 13.95
CA THR A 13 14.52 -8.99 14.83
C THR A 13 14.39 -10.50 14.70
N LEU A 14 13.16 -11.04 14.63
CA LEU A 14 12.92 -12.47 14.41
C LEU A 14 13.54 -12.94 13.08
N CYS A 15 13.35 -12.19 11.99
CA CYS A 15 13.96 -12.53 10.69
C CYS A 15 15.49 -12.43 10.71
N ARG A 16 16.12 -11.67 11.60
CA ARG A 16 17.59 -11.68 11.75
C ARG A 16 18.11 -12.96 12.40
N ILE A 17 17.39 -13.49 13.37
CA ILE A 17 17.86 -14.56 14.24
C ILE A 17 17.40 -15.95 13.79
N ASP A 18 16.25 -16.04 13.11
CA ASP A 18 15.61 -17.30 12.76
C ASP A 18 15.52 -17.46 11.22
N THR A 19 16.24 -18.46 10.69
CA THR A 19 16.28 -18.73 9.24
C THR A 19 14.94 -19.18 8.68
N PHE A 20 14.10 -19.84 9.48
CA PHE A 20 12.75 -20.21 9.06
C PHE A 20 11.84 -18.97 9.02
N ALA A 21 11.97 -18.05 9.98
CA ALA A 21 11.23 -16.80 9.91
C ALA A 21 11.57 -15.95 8.67
N ARG A 22 12.77 -16.11 8.10
CA ARG A 22 13.15 -15.45 6.84
C ARG A 22 12.40 -15.98 5.62
N THR A 23 11.82 -17.17 5.70
CA THR A 23 11.04 -17.75 4.60
C THR A 23 9.57 -17.33 4.65
N LEU A 24 9.15 -16.61 5.70
CA LEU A 24 7.76 -16.26 5.94
C LEU A 24 7.44 -14.83 5.52
N LEU A 25 6.21 -14.63 5.06
CA LEU A 25 5.53 -13.33 5.01
C LEU A 25 5.09 -12.92 6.42
N TYR A 26 4.92 -11.62 6.65
CA TYR A 26 4.47 -11.13 7.96
C TYR A 26 3.10 -11.71 8.36
N SER A 27 2.21 -11.95 7.39
CA SER A 27 0.89 -12.57 7.60
C SER A 27 0.95 -14.04 8.03
N GLU A 28 2.05 -14.74 7.71
CA GLU A 28 2.25 -16.17 8.01
C GLU A 28 2.91 -16.37 9.38
N VAL A 29 3.59 -15.35 9.92
CA VAL A 29 4.29 -15.43 11.21
C VAL A 29 3.38 -15.92 12.35
N PRO A 30 2.14 -15.43 12.53
CA PRO A 30 1.27 -15.87 13.64
C PRO A 30 0.92 -17.37 13.60
N THR A 31 1.02 -17.99 12.42
CA THR A 31 0.78 -19.42 12.24
C THR A 31 1.88 -20.26 12.87
N TYR A 32 3.11 -19.75 12.95
CA TYR A 32 4.28 -20.50 13.46
C TYR A 32 4.86 -19.94 14.77
N PHE A 33 4.61 -18.66 15.03
CA PHE A 33 5.16 -17.94 16.18
C PHE A 33 4.08 -17.23 16.96
N THR A 34 4.26 -17.16 18.28
CA THR A 34 3.47 -16.30 19.18
C THR A 34 4.36 -15.24 19.78
N LEU A 35 3.90 -13.99 19.77
CA LEU A 35 4.56 -12.88 20.46
C LEU A 35 4.06 -12.79 21.90
N ASN A 36 4.96 -12.54 22.86
CA ASN A 36 4.54 -12.22 24.21
C ASN A 36 3.91 -10.82 24.26
N LYS A 37 2.59 -10.76 24.47
CA LYS A 37 1.80 -9.51 24.43
C LYS A 37 2.10 -8.56 25.58
N SER A 38 2.59 -9.04 26.73
CA SER A 38 2.84 -8.19 27.89
C SER A 38 4.05 -7.27 27.71
N ASN A 39 5.01 -7.69 26.88
CA ASN A 39 6.29 -6.99 26.72
C ASN A 39 6.55 -6.61 25.26
N LEU A 40 5.64 -6.97 24.33
CA LEU A 40 5.79 -6.87 22.88
C LEU A 40 7.20 -7.26 22.43
N ARG A 41 7.69 -8.38 22.95
CA ARG A 41 9.03 -8.89 22.73
C ARG A 41 9.01 -10.41 22.64
N ASN A 42 10.00 -10.94 21.92
CA ASN A 42 10.31 -12.37 21.89
C ASN A 42 9.20 -13.21 21.25
N PHE A 43 9.24 -13.29 19.92
CA PHE A 43 8.51 -14.33 19.20
C PHE A 43 9.02 -15.71 19.64
N LYS A 44 8.10 -16.59 19.99
CA LYS A 44 8.37 -17.99 20.34
C LYS A 44 7.69 -18.90 19.34
N ARG A 45 8.40 -19.94 18.89
CA ARG A 45 7.80 -20.99 18.05
C ARG A 45 6.68 -21.69 18.81
N HIS A 46 5.61 -22.02 18.10
CA HIS A 46 4.57 -22.91 18.63
C HIS A 46 5.17 -24.28 18.95
N LYS A 47 4.74 -24.85 20.07
CA LYS A 47 5.20 -26.18 20.55
C LYS A 47 4.13 -27.28 20.36
N GLN A 48 2.97 -26.92 19.81
CA GLN A 48 1.80 -27.77 19.64
C GLN A 48 1.10 -27.42 18.32
N GLY A 49 0.48 -28.40 17.66
CA GLY A 49 -0.20 -28.24 16.37
C GLY A 49 0.22 -29.32 15.37
N ARG A 50 -0.03 -29.09 14.07
CA ARG A 50 0.45 -30.00 13.02
C ARG A 50 1.94 -29.80 12.81
N ALA A 51 2.71 -30.88 12.81
CA ALA A 51 4.15 -30.80 12.53
C ALA A 51 4.38 -30.30 11.10
N VAL A 52 5.27 -29.34 10.93
CA VAL A 52 5.63 -28.81 9.62
C VAL A 52 6.64 -29.74 8.98
N GLN A 53 6.34 -30.27 7.79
CA GLN A 53 7.23 -31.18 7.07
C GLN A 53 8.60 -30.51 6.82
N GLY A 54 9.68 -31.23 7.10
CA GLY A 54 11.06 -30.75 6.92
C GLY A 54 11.63 -29.88 8.05
N HIS A 55 10.84 -29.54 9.09
CA HIS A 55 11.31 -28.74 10.22
C HIS A 55 11.08 -29.42 11.58
N LEU A 56 12.18 -29.86 12.20
CA LEU A 56 12.13 -30.47 13.53
C LEU A 56 11.68 -29.44 14.59
N HIS A 57 10.70 -29.82 15.41
CA HIS A 57 10.10 -29.00 16.47
C HIS A 57 9.36 -27.72 16.00
N LEU A 58 8.87 -27.71 14.75
CA LEU A 58 8.02 -26.63 14.26
C LEU A 58 6.58 -27.12 14.09
N TYR A 59 5.63 -26.35 14.64
CA TYR A 59 4.22 -26.69 14.62
C TYR A 59 3.38 -25.53 14.09
N SER A 60 2.32 -25.88 13.35
CA SER A 60 1.33 -24.97 12.80
C SER A 60 -0.04 -25.31 13.39
N PRO A 61 -0.51 -24.61 14.44
CA PRO A 61 -1.93 -24.63 14.82
C PRO A 61 -2.80 -24.01 13.72
N ASP A 62 -4.12 -24.25 13.74
CA ASP A 62 -5.10 -23.64 12.82
C ASP A 62 -5.35 -22.14 13.18
N ALA A 63 -4.27 -21.36 13.30
CA ALA A 63 -4.30 -19.95 13.63
C ALA A 63 -4.17 -19.10 12.38
N LEU A 64 -5.19 -18.26 12.13
CA LEU A 64 -5.18 -17.26 11.07
C LEU A 64 -4.56 -15.95 11.58
N GLY A 65 -3.47 -15.51 10.95
CA GLY A 65 -2.87 -14.22 11.21
C GLY A 65 -3.83 -13.08 10.81
N ARG A 66 -4.16 -12.19 11.75
CA ARG A 66 -4.89 -10.95 11.44
C ARG A 66 -3.90 -9.82 11.20
N LEU A 67 -3.87 -9.33 9.97
CA LEU A 67 -3.19 -8.09 9.64
C LEU A 67 -4.10 -6.91 10.00
N TYR A 68 -3.57 -5.91 10.69
CA TYR A 68 -4.36 -4.75 11.10
C TYR A 68 -4.98 -4.05 9.89
N THR A 69 -6.24 -3.62 10.05
CA THR A 69 -6.88 -2.71 9.11
C THR A 69 -6.10 -1.40 9.10
N VAL A 70 -5.68 -0.97 7.90
CA VAL A 70 -4.99 0.30 7.71
C VAL A 70 -6.03 1.28 7.20
N ASP A 71 -6.06 2.48 7.78
CA ASP A 71 -6.95 3.55 7.34
C ASP A 71 -6.56 3.99 5.91
N PRO A 72 -7.52 4.16 4.99
CA PRO A 72 -7.25 4.61 3.62
C PRO A 72 -6.51 5.94 3.53
N ASN A 73 -6.62 6.82 4.53
CA ASN A 73 -5.93 8.10 4.56
C ASN A 73 -4.43 7.96 4.91
N ASN A 74 -4.00 6.82 5.43
CA ASN A 74 -2.60 6.56 5.73
C ASN A 74 -1.93 5.80 4.58
N THR A 75 -1.62 6.56 3.52
CA THR A 75 -1.02 6.04 2.29
C THR A 75 0.32 5.33 2.53
N GLU A 76 1.15 5.82 3.45
CA GLU A 76 2.41 5.14 3.79
C GLU A 76 2.18 3.78 4.46
N CYS A 77 1.26 3.70 5.43
CA CYS A 77 0.91 2.43 6.05
C CYS A 77 0.27 1.45 5.05
N PHE A 78 -0.44 1.97 4.04
CA PHE A 78 -1.00 1.13 2.99
C PHE A 78 0.11 0.44 2.19
N TYR A 79 1.08 1.19 1.66
CA TYR A 79 2.20 0.59 0.92
C TYR A 79 3.07 -0.31 1.78
N LEU A 80 3.30 0.08 3.04
CA LEU A 80 4.00 -0.77 4.01
C LEU A 80 3.29 -2.12 4.18
N ARG A 81 1.97 -2.11 4.35
CA ARG A 81 1.15 -3.32 4.47
C ARG A 81 1.27 -4.19 3.22
N LEU A 82 1.20 -3.58 2.04
CA LEU A 82 1.31 -4.28 0.76
C LEU A 82 2.67 -4.98 0.61
N LEU A 83 3.76 -4.33 1.05
CA LEU A 83 5.08 -4.98 1.08
C LEU A 83 5.12 -6.13 2.10
N LEU A 84 4.55 -5.97 3.29
CA LEU A 84 4.59 -7.01 4.33
C LEU A 84 3.86 -8.31 3.97
N ILE A 85 2.90 -8.26 3.04
CA ILE A 85 2.20 -9.43 2.51
C ILE A 85 2.83 -10.01 1.24
N ASN A 86 3.83 -9.36 0.65
CA ASN A 86 4.49 -9.82 -0.59
C ASN A 86 6.00 -10.05 -0.44
N VAL A 87 6.65 -9.44 0.55
CA VAL A 87 8.09 -9.54 0.80
C VAL A 87 8.35 -10.48 1.98
N ARG A 88 9.12 -11.55 1.73
CA ARG A 88 9.47 -12.54 2.74
C ARG A 88 10.69 -12.13 3.55
N GLY A 89 10.61 -12.35 4.86
CA GLY A 89 11.76 -12.28 5.75
C GLY A 89 12.56 -10.97 5.83
N PRO A 90 11.96 -9.78 5.66
CA PRO A 90 12.72 -8.52 5.75
C PRO A 90 13.33 -8.38 7.15
N THR A 91 14.60 -7.98 7.24
CA THR A 91 15.27 -7.74 8.53
C THR A 91 15.30 -6.27 8.94
N SER A 92 14.76 -5.37 8.12
CA SER A 92 14.65 -3.95 8.44
C SER A 92 13.66 -3.26 7.49
N PHE A 93 13.27 -2.02 7.83
CA PHE A 93 12.52 -1.16 6.90
C PHE A 93 13.29 -0.88 5.61
N GLN A 94 14.63 -0.80 5.69
CA GLN A 94 15.46 -0.57 4.51
C GLN A 94 15.42 -1.78 3.58
N GLU A 95 15.62 -2.98 4.13
CA GLU A 95 15.55 -4.23 3.35
C GLU A 95 14.16 -4.48 2.79
N LEU A 96 13.10 -4.11 3.53
CA LEU A 96 11.72 -4.16 3.02
C LEU A 96 11.50 -3.27 1.79
N LYS A 97 12.26 -2.18 1.65
CA LYS A 97 12.26 -1.29 0.47
C LYS A 97 13.30 -1.67 -0.59
N THR A 98 14.11 -2.69 -0.35
CA THR A 98 15.14 -3.11 -1.29
C THR A 98 14.53 -4.04 -2.33
N VAL A 99 14.57 -3.64 -3.59
CA VAL A 99 14.09 -4.44 -4.72
C VAL A 99 15.26 -4.65 -5.67
N ASN A 100 15.58 -5.91 -6.00
CA ASN A 100 16.71 -6.27 -6.86
C ASN A 100 18.06 -5.62 -6.45
N GLY A 101 18.32 -5.53 -5.14
CA GLY A 101 19.54 -4.92 -4.60
C GLY A 101 19.54 -3.39 -4.54
N HIS A 102 18.48 -2.72 -5.01
CA HIS A 102 18.35 -1.27 -4.96
C HIS A 102 17.38 -0.82 -3.87
N VAL A 103 17.83 0.07 -2.98
CA VAL A 103 17.00 0.62 -1.90
C VAL A 103 16.10 1.72 -2.46
N CYS A 104 14.78 1.52 -2.39
CA CYS A 104 13.82 2.54 -2.82
C CYS A 104 13.67 3.66 -1.78
N ALA A 105 13.40 4.88 -2.25
CA ALA A 105 13.20 6.04 -1.39
C ALA A 105 11.94 5.86 -0.53
N THR A 106 10.85 5.39 -1.12
CA THR A 106 9.54 5.22 -0.47
C THR A 106 9.04 3.78 -0.54
N PHE A 107 8.11 3.39 0.33
CA PHE A 107 7.44 2.09 0.25
C PHE A 107 6.64 1.95 -1.05
N ARG A 108 6.05 3.05 -1.54
CA ARG A 108 5.33 3.09 -2.82
C ARG A 108 6.24 2.72 -3.99
N GLU A 109 7.42 3.30 -4.07
CA GLU A 109 8.38 3.00 -5.15
C GLU A 109 8.80 1.53 -5.11
N ALA A 110 8.99 0.95 -3.92
CA ALA A 110 9.26 -0.48 -3.78
C ALA A 110 8.08 -1.33 -4.30
N CYS A 111 6.83 -0.97 -3.97
CA CYS A 111 5.64 -1.63 -4.51
C CYS A 111 5.56 -1.53 -6.04
N GLN A 112 5.89 -0.36 -6.62
CA GLN A 112 5.94 -0.15 -8.07
C GLN A 112 6.98 -1.07 -8.73
N LYS A 113 8.20 -1.13 -8.21
CA LYS A 113 9.27 -1.99 -8.77
C LYS A 113 8.96 -3.48 -8.63
N LEU A 114 8.18 -3.87 -7.63
CA LEU A 114 7.68 -5.24 -7.45
C LEU A 114 6.43 -5.54 -8.29
N ASN A 115 5.94 -4.58 -9.09
CA ASN A 115 4.70 -4.69 -9.87
C ASN A 115 3.48 -5.05 -9.01
N LEU A 116 3.45 -4.59 -7.76
CA LEU A 116 2.32 -4.80 -6.83
C LEU A 116 1.21 -3.75 -7.02
N LEU A 117 1.49 -2.70 -7.77
CA LEU A 117 0.52 -1.67 -8.15
C LEU A 117 0.12 -1.90 -9.61
N GLU A 118 -1.16 -1.70 -9.92
CA GLU A 118 -1.64 -1.80 -11.29
C GLU A 118 -0.98 -0.74 -12.18
N ASN A 119 -0.65 -1.11 -13.41
CA ASN A 119 -0.06 -0.20 -14.37
C ASN A 119 -1.10 0.86 -14.78
N ASP A 120 -0.82 2.13 -14.46
CA ASP A 120 -1.74 3.23 -14.71
C ASP A 120 -2.02 3.50 -16.20
N ALA A 121 -1.33 2.81 -17.12
CA ALA A 121 -1.55 2.91 -18.55
C ALA A 121 -3.03 2.66 -18.93
N HIS A 122 -3.67 1.65 -18.36
CA HIS A 122 -5.09 1.39 -18.62
C HIS A 122 -5.98 2.50 -18.06
N TRP A 123 -5.57 3.13 -16.96
CA TRP A 123 -6.30 4.22 -16.33
C TRP A 123 -6.18 5.52 -17.09
N ASP A 124 -5.00 5.79 -17.62
CA ASP A 124 -4.70 6.92 -18.49
C ASP A 124 -5.51 6.84 -19.78
N ILE A 125 -5.46 5.70 -20.48
CA ILE A 125 -6.27 5.47 -21.70
C ILE A 125 -7.77 5.67 -21.40
N SER A 126 -8.26 5.05 -20.33
CA SER A 126 -9.68 5.15 -19.97
C SER A 126 -10.11 6.58 -19.57
N LEU A 127 -9.23 7.38 -18.96
CA LEU A 127 -9.52 8.79 -18.64
C LEU A 127 -9.38 9.68 -19.87
N ALA A 128 -8.44 9.40 -20.77
CA ALA A 128 -8.33 10.05 -22.07
C ALA A 128 -9.60 9.85 -22.89
N ASP A 129 -10.10 8.61 -23.00
CA ASP A 129 -11.33 8.33 -23.73
C ASP A 129 -12.53 9.03 -23.10
N ALA A 130 -12.66 8.99 -21.77
CA ALA A 130 -13.72 9.70 -21.06
C ALA A 130 -13.62 11.22 -21.25
N SER A 131 -12.41 11.79 -21.32
CA SER A 131 -12.22 13.23 -21.58
C SER A 131 -12.73 13.68 -22.95
N ASN A 132 -12.73 12.76 -23.93
CA ASN A 132 -13.23 13.03 -25.28
C ASN A 132 -14.73 12.73 -25.46
N THR A 133 -15.31 11.85 -24.63
CA THR A 133 -16.63 11.26 -24.89
C THR A 133 -17.66 11.47 -23.78
N ALA A 134 -17.22 11.79 -22.56
CA ALA A 134 -18.07 11.83 -21.38
C ALA A 134 -18.21 13.24 -20.82
N GLN A 135 -19.26 13.47 -20.02
CA GLN A 135 -19.45 14.73 -19.33
C GLN A 135 -18.52 14.83 -18.11
N PRO A 136 -18.13 16.05 -17.69
CA PRO A 136 -17.24 16.27 -16.53
C PRO A 136 -17.70 15.59 -15.23
N GLN A 137 -19.01 15.44 -15.01
CA GLN A 137 -19.55 14.69 -13.88
C GLN A 137 -19.18 13.19 -13.93
N GLN A 138 -19.28 12.57 -15.11
CA GLN A 138 -18.97 11.16 -15.32
C GLN A 138 -17.47 10.91 -15.19
N ILE A 139 -16.63 11.83 -15.68
CA ILE A 139 -15.17 11.76 -15.53
C ILE A 139 -14.77 11.80 -14.04
N ARG A 140 -15.40 12.67 -13.22
CA ARG A 140 -15.17 12.71 -11.77
C ARG A 140 -15.60 11.43 -11.06
N THR A 141 -16.75 10.88 -11.43
CA THR A 141 -17.23 9.60 -10.87
C THR A 141 -16.26 8.47 -11.22
N LEU A 142 -15.82 8.40 -12.47
CA LEU A 142 -14.83 7.42 -12.92
C LEU A 142 -13.51 7.56 -12.16
N PHE A 143 -13.02 8.79 -11.96
CA PHE A 143 -11.81 9.05 -11.19
C PHE A 143 -11.96 8.63 -9.71
N SER A 144 -13.07 8.96 -9.06
CA SER A 144 -13.37 8.56 -7.68
C SER A 144 -13.48 7.03 -7.53
N PHE A 145 -14.14 6.37 -8.47
CA PHE A 145 -14.22 4.91 -8.50
C PHE A 145 -12.82 4.28 -8.61
N LYS A 146 -11.97 4.80 -9.50
CA LYS A 146 -10.59 4.32 -9.66
C LYS A 146 -9.75 4.53 -8.41
N LEU A 147 -9.86 5.70 -7.76
CA LEU A 147 -9.16 5.97 -6.49
C LEU A 147 -9.54 4.98 -5.38
N THR A 148 -10.80 4.55 -5.36
CA THR A 148 -11.33 3.69 -4.30
C THR A 148 -11.14 2.21 -4.56
N THR A 149 -11.01 1.79 -5.83
CA THR A 149 -11.01 0.36 -6.21
C THR A 149 -9.70 -0.15 -6.82
N CYS A 150 -8.85 0.70 -7.41
CA CYS A 150 -7.83 0.24 -8.36
C CYS A 150 -6.36 0.51 -7.97
N PHE A 151 -6.03 0.69 -6.69
CA PHE A 151 -4.64 0.80 -6.19
C PHE A 151 -3.67 1.61 -7.09
N LEU A 152 -4.11 2.81 -7.52
CA LEU A 152 -3.44 3.62 -8.53
C LEU A 152 -1.98 3.91 -8.18
N ALA A 153 -1.07 3.60 -9.10
CA ALA A 153 0.35 3.76 -8.86
C ALA A 153 0.75 5.23 -8.77
N ASN A 154 0.09 6.15 -9.50
CA ASN A 154 0.34 7.59 -9.64
C ASN A 154 -0.95 8.43 -9.73
N SER A 155 -1.83 8.31 -8.74
CA SER A 155 -3.10 9.08 -8.67
C SER A 155 -2.95 10.59 -8.81
N LYS A 156 -1.86 11.18 -8.29
CA LYS A 156 -1.57 12.61 -8.41
C LYS A 156 -1.32 13.02 -9.86
N ASP A 157 -0.54 12.23 -10.60
CA ASP A 157 -0.20 12.57 -11.99
C ASP A 157 -1.44 12.45 -12.89
N LEU A 158 -2.29 11.45 -12.64
CA LEU A 158 -3.60 11.34 -13.30
C LEU A 158 -4.50 12.53 -12.97
N TRP A 159 -4.52 12.99 -11.72
CA TRP A 159 -5.27 14.19 -11.33
C TRP A 159 -4.77 15.43 -12.09
N GLU A 160 -3.47 15.71 -12.05
CA GLU A 160 -2.88 16.86 -12.71
C GLU A 160 -3.17 16.87 -14.22
N LYS A 161 -3.17 15.71 -14.86
CA LYS A 161 -3.45 15.56 -16.29
C LYS A 161 -4.91 15.81 -16.66
N TYR A 162 -5.87 15.42 -15.81
CA TYR A 162 -7.30 15.42 -16.17
C TYR A 162 -8.18 16.41 -15.37
N LYS A 163 -7.62 17.16 -14.42
CA LYS A 163 -8.37 18.08 -13.54
C LYS A 163 -9.20 19.13 -14.29
N ASP A 164 -8.70 19.62 -15.42
CA ASP A 164 -9.39 20.66 -16.21
C ASP A 164 -10.68 20.10 -16.85
N TYR A 165 -10.60 18.91 -17.45
CA TYR A 165 -11.77 18.20 -17.99
C TYR A 165 -12.80 17.85 -16.91
N MET A 166 -12.35 17.56 -15.69
CA MET A 166 -13.25 17.29 -14.55
C MET A 166 -13.94 18.53 -14.01
N SER A 167 -13.33 19.71 -14.19
CA SER A 167 -13.77 20.97 -13.58
C SER A 167 -14.41 21.95 -14.56
N GLU A 168 -14.43 21.64 -15.86
CA GLU A 168 -15.03 22.45 -16.92
C GLU A 168 -16.43 22.97 -16.56
N VAL A 169 -17.33 22.12 -16.04
CA VAL A 169 -18.69 22.53 -15.61
C VAL A 169 -18.67 23.52 -14.44
N ILE A 170 -17.71 23.40 -13.51
CA ILE A 170 -17.56 24.31 -12.37
C ILE A 170 -17.17 25.70 -12.89
N LEU A 171 -16.22 25.76 -13.83
CA LEU A 171 -15.77 27.01 -14.43
C LEU A 171 -16.87 27.66 -15.29
N HIS A 172 -17.61 26.87 -16.07
CA HIS A 172 -18.79 27.39 -16.78
C HIS A 172 -19.85 27.95 -15.82
N ARG A 173 -20.12 27.26 -14.71
CA ARG A 173 -21.06 27.75 -13.68
C ARG A 173 -20.56 29.05 -13.04
N MET A 174 -19.27 29.15 -12.72
CA MET A 174 -18.66 30.35 -12.14
C MET A 174 -18.69 31.54 -13.10
N ARG A 175 -18.41 31.33 -14.40
CA ARG A 175 -18.53 32.38 -15.43
C ARG A 175 -19.95 32.92 -15.55
N ARG A 176 -20.96 32.03 -15.47
CA ARG A 176 -22.38 32.42 -15.51
C ARG A 176 -22.82 33.21 -14.28
N ILE A 177 -22.40 32.79 -13.08
CA ILE A 177 -22.77 33.48 -11.82
C ILE A 177 -22.15 34.88 -11.77
N ASN A 178 -20.89 35.01 -12.16
CA ASN A 178 -20.15 36.28 -12.06
C ASN A 178 -20.30 37.18 -13.30
N SER A 179 -21.06 36.76 -14.32
CA SER A 179 -21.19 37.46 -15.61
C SER A 179 -19.85 37.89 -16.22
N ASN A 180 -18.79 37.10 -15.99
CA ASN A 180 -17.43 37.39 -16.45
C ASN A 180 -16.90 36.17 -17.23
N PRO A 181 -16.78 36.27 -18.57
CA PRO A 181 -16.32 35.16 -19.40
C PRO A 181 -14.81 34.87 -19.24
N ASN A 182 -14.04 35.81 -18.69
CA ASN A 182 -12.58 35.70 -18.58
C ASN A 182 -12.10 35.00 -17.29
N ILE A 183 -13.01 34.47 -16.46
CA ILE A 183 -12.62 33.69 -15.29
C ILE A 183 -11.92 32.41 -15.76
N GLN A 184 -10.71 32.20 -15.23
CA GLN A 184 -9.85 31.04 -15.45
C GLN A 184 -9.62 30.32 -14.13
N PHE A 185 -9.19 29.06 -14.18
CA PHE A 185 -8.68 28.39 -12.98
C PHE A 185 -7.42 29.11 -12.50
N THR A 186 -7.33 29.38 -11.20
CA THR A 186 -6.09 29.87 -10.59
C THR A 186 -5.09 28.72 -10.54
N SER A 187 -3.87 28.95 -11.01
CA SER A 187 -2.80 27.94 -11.07
C SER A 187 -2.29 27.44 -9.71
N ASN A 188 -2.84 27.96 -8.60
CA ASN A 188 -2.54 27.56 -7.23
C ASN A 188 -3.73 26.81 -6.62
N ILE A 189 -3.85 25.51 -6.91
CA ILE A 189 -4.57 24.51 -6.11
C ILE A 189 -3.71 23.26 -6.06
#